data_AF-A0A7W1HBY1-F1
#
_entry.id   AF-A0A7W1HBY1-F1
#
_cell.length_a   1.000
_cell.length_b   1.000
_cell.length_c   1.000
_cell.angle_alpha   90.00
_cell.angle_beta   90.00
_cell.angle_gamma   90.00
#
_symmetry.space_group_name_H-M   'P 1'
#
loop_
_entity.id
_entity.type
_entity.pdbx_description
1 polymer ?
#
loop_
_entity_poly.entity_id
_entity_poly.type
_entity_poly.pdbx_seq_one_letter_code
_entity_poly.pdbx_strand_id
1 'polypeptide(L)' 'MRKVIAVEFVSLDGVMESPEEWAFSYSNDEMEEANASGMAASDA' A
#
# COMPACT_ATOMS: atom_id res chain seq x y z
N MET A 1 23.07 -1.44 5.43
CA MET A 1 22.71 -0.18 4.76
C MET A 1 21.26 0.14 5.09
N ARG A 2 20.91 1.42 5.28
CA ARG A 2 19.50 1.83 5.43
C ARG A 2 18.76 1.66 4.09
N LYS A 3 17.49 1.27 4.14
CA LYS A 3 16.62 1.10 2.97
C LYS A 3 15.55 2.19 2.96
N VAL A 4 15.09 2.57 1.78
CA VAL A 4 13.84 3.31 1.60
C VAL A 4 12.75 2.27 1.37
N ILE A 5 11.68 2.34 2.15
CA ILE A 5 10.50 1.47 2.02
C ILE A 5 9.37 2.31 1.41
N ALA A 6 8.76 1.81 0.34
CA ALA A 6 7.59 2.39 -0.29
C ALA A 6 6.50 1.32 -0.42
N VAL A 7 5.30 1.65 0.00
CA VAL A 7 4.11 0.81 -0.06
C VAL A 7 3.02 1.69 -0.67
N GLU A 8 2.38 1.23 -1.73
CA GLU A 8 1.48 2.06 -2.53
C GLU A 8 0.24 1.26 -2.95
N PHE A 9 -0.91 1.94 -3.03
CA PHE A 9 -2.10 1.42 -3.69
C PHE A 9 -2.08 1.84 -5.15
N VAL A 10 -2.19 0.88 -6.06
CA VAL A 10 -2.23 1.12 -7.52
C VAL A 10 -3.31 0.26 -8.16
N SER A 11 -4.08 0.85 -9.08
CA SER A 11 -5.06 0.11 -9.88
C SER A 11 -4.37 -0.79 -10.92
N LEU A 12 -5.13 -1.70 -11.54
CA LEU A 12 -4.59 -2.60 -12.58
C LEU A 12 -4.06 -1.85 -13.81
N ASP A 13 -4.61 -0.67 -14.10
CA ASP A 13 -4.21 0.22 -15.19
C ASP A 13 -3.24 1.34 -14.78
N GLY A 14 -2.76 1.32 -13.53
CA GLY A 14 -1.65 2.17 -13.07
C GLY A 14 -2.05 3.52 -12.46
N VAL A 15 -3.32 3.69 -12.07
CA VAL A 15 -3.79 4.89 -11.37
C VAL A 15 -3.47 4.80 -9.89
N MET A 16 -2.93 5.89 -9.34
CA MET A 16 -2.59 6.05 -7.92
C MET A 16 -3.25 7.29 -7.29
N GLU A 17 -3.85 8.15 -8.09
CA GLU A 17 -4.50 9.36 -7.60
C GLU A 17 -5.75 9.01 -6.77
N SER A 18 -5.96 9.77 -5.70
CA SER A 18 -7.12 9.65 -4.79
C SER A 18 -7.46 8.20 -4.39
N PRO A 19 -6.50 7.41 -3.85
CA PRO A 19 -6.73 6.02 -3.49
C PRO A 19 -7.82 5.87 -2.42
N GLU A 20 -8.05 6.88 -1.60
CA GLU A 20 -9.14 6.93 -0.62
C GLU A 20 -10.55 6.84 -1.26
N GLU A 21 -10.69 7.20 -2.54
CA GLU A 21 -11.97 7.16 -3.26
C GLU A 21 -12.27 5.77 -3.86
N TRP A 22 -11.24 4.93 -4.08
CA TRP A 22 -11.42 3.65 -4.78
C TRP A 22 -10.81 2.43 -4.06
N ALA A 23 -9.63 2.56 -3.44
CA ALA A 23 -8.84 1.42 -2.96
C ALA A 23 -9.56 0.59 -1.89
N PHE A 24 -10.32 1.24 -0.99
CA PHE A 24 -11.04 0.54 0.08
C PHE A 24 -12.13 -0.41 -0.42
N SER A 25 -12.72 -0.14 -1.59
CA SER A 25 -13.73 -1.02 -2.18
C SER A 25 -13.13 -2.34 -2.69
N TYR A 26 -11.82 -2.39 -2.88
CA TYR A 26 -11.07 -3.55 -3.34
C TYR A 26 -10.21 -4.18 -2.25
N SER A 27 -10.28 -3.67 -1.01
CA SER A 27 -9.46 -4.14 0.10
C SER A 27 -9.83 -5.57 0.49
N ASN A 28 -8.81 -6.35 0.85
CA ASN A 28 -8.93 -7.70 1.37
C ASN A 28 -7.82 -7.97 2.39
N ASP A 29 -7.92 -9.10 3.10
CA ASP A 29 -6.98 -9.47 4.17
C ASP A 29 -5.51 -9.50 3.71
N GLU A 30 -5.24 -9.98 2.49
CA GLU A 30 -3.88 -10.05 1.93
C GLU A 30 -3.27 -8.65 1.72
N MET A 31 -4.07 -7.72 1.19
CA MET A 31 -3.64 -6.33 1.00
C MET A 31 -3.40 -5.63 2.35
N GLU A 32 -4.24 -5.88 3.35
CA GLU A 32 -4.06 -5.34 4.69
C GLU A 32 -2.78 -5.86 5.35
N GLU A 33 -2.49 -7.17 5.22
CA GLU A 33 -1.26 -7.79 5.73
C GLU A 33 -0.02 -7.19 5.04
N ALA A 34 -0.05 -7.03 3.72
CA ALA A 34 1.05 -6.42 2.97
C ALA A 34 1.31 -4.97 3.42
N ASN A 35 0.25 -4.18 3.61
CA ASN A 35 0.35 -2.81 4.11
C ASN A 35 0.95 -2.78 5.52
N ALA A 36 0.44 -3.62 6.44
CA ALA A 36 0.94 -3.71 7.80
C ALA A 36 2.43 -4.14 7.85
N SER A 37 2.82 -5.11 7.04
CA SER A 37 4.21 -5.57 6.92
C SER A 37 5.14 -4.48 6.41
N GLY A 38 4.72 -3.73 5.38
CA GLY A 38 5.49 -2.62 4.85
C GLY A 38 5.63 -1.46 5.85
N MET A 39 4.57 -1.14 6.59
CA MET A 39 4.62 -0.19 7.70
C MET A 39 5.57 -0.65 8.82
N ALA A 40 5.55 -1.93 9.19
CA ALA A 40 6.46 -2.49 10.20
C ALA A 40 7.93 -2.54 9.75
N ALA A 41 8.18 -2.63 8.45
CA ALA A 41 9.52 -2.56 7.87
C ALA A 41 10.06 -1.12 7.82
N SER A 42 9.20 -0.11 7.95
CA SER A 42 9.57 1.30 8.00
C SER A 42 10.05 1.71 9.40
N ASP A 43 11.11 2.52 9.43
CA ASP A 43 11.70 3.11 10.63
C ASP A 43 11.33 4.60 10.85
N ALA A 44 10.29 5.08 10.14
CA ALA A 44 9.75 6.45 10.22
C ALA A 44 8.66 6.61 11.30
#